data_AF-A0A660NRS2-F1
#
_entry.id   AF-A0A660NRS2-F1
#
_cell.length_a   1.000
_cell.length_b   1.000
_cell.length_c   1.000
_cell.angle_alpha   90.00
_cell.angle_beta   90.00
_cell.angle_gamma   90.00
#
_symmetry.space_group_name_H-M   'P 1'
#
loop_
_entity.id
_entity.type
_entity.pdbx_description
1 polymer ?
#
loop_
_entity_poly.entity_id
_entity_poly.type
_entity_poly.pdbx_seq_one_letter_code
_entity_poly.pdbx_strand_id
1 'polypeptide(L)'
;DYLQASDNFSAMSTKPVPVGVDRGIYSTPFDAFTNYMNILGDFMSRVNALYPADIDNEELNALLTTIHNQESELETKDKEIVLLKAKAEKLANENDKLRAKLDQTTDSTKTTKPKKKTATTKAKSTTTKKAAPKKA
;
A
#
# COMPACT_ATOMS: atom_id res chain seq x y z
N ASP A 1 9.53 -5.72 -36.41
CA ASP A 1 9.16 -7.09 -36.05
C ASP A 1 8.18 -7.70 -37.02
N TYR A 2 8.69 -8.11 -38.18
CA TYR A 2 8.03 -9.14 -38.95
C TYR A 2 8.13 -10.41 -38.13
N LEU A 3 6.98 -10.93 -37.73
CA LEU A 3 6.85 -12.12 -36.92
C LEU A 3 7.51 -13.28 -37.69
N GLN A 4 8.75 -13.65 -37.33
CA GLN A 4 9.49 -14.79 -37.91
C GLN A 4 8.71 -16.12 -37.79
N ALA A 5 7.59 -16.13 -37.07
CA ALA A 5 6.66 -17.24 -36.97
C ALA A 5 5.95 -17.56 -38.30
N SER A 6 5.62 -16.58 -39.15
CA SER A 6 4.85 -16.88 -40.39
C SER A 6 5.67 -17.60 -41.46
N ASP A 7 6.97 -17.29 -41.54
CA ASP A 7 7.87 -17.89 -42.54
C ASP A 7 8.16 -19.37 -42.22
N ASN A 8 8.20 -19.73 -40.94
CA ASN A 8 8.35 -21.12 -40.51
C ASN A 8 7.19 -22.01 -41.00
N PHE A 9 5.97 -21.48 -41.08
CA PHE A 9 4.84 -22.23 -41.64
C PHE A 9 4.95 -22.42 -43.16
N SER A 10 5.62 -21.49 -43.87
CA SER A 10 5.92 -21.65 -45.29
C SER A 10 6.87 -22.84 -45.53
N ALA A 11 7.88 -23.00 -44.68
CA ALA A 11 8.81 -24.12 -44.76
C ALA A 11 8.15 -25.49 -44.54
N MET A 12 7.06 -25.55 -43.76
CA MET A 12 6.25 -26.77 -43.54
C MET A 12 5.24 -27.05 -44.65
N SER A 13 5.08 -26.16 -45.63
CA SER A 13 4.10 -26.33 -46.69
C SER A 13 4.50 -27.44 -47.66
N THR A 14 3.61 -28.38 -47.95
CA THR A 14 3.81 -29.38 -49.02
C THR A 14 3.48 -28.85 -50.41
N LYS A 15 2.96 -27.62 -50.52
CA LYS A 15 2.63 -27.02 -51.82
C LYS A 15 3.90 -26.86 -52.67
N PRO A 16 3.83 -27.05 -54.01
CA PRO A 16 4.96 -26.78 -54.89
C PRO A 16 5.39 -25.31 -54.75
N VAL A 17 6.69 -25.07 -54.61
CA VAL A 17 7.25 -23.71 -54.67
C VAL A 17 7.61 -23.41 -56.12
N PRO A 18 7.49 -22.15 -56.56
CA PRO A 18 8.04 -21.73 -57.83
C PRO A 18 9.53 -22.07 -57.93
N VAL A 19 9.96 -22.43 -59.14
CA VAL A 19 11.35 -22.77 -59.42
C VAL A 19 12.26 -21.58 -59.05
N GLY A 20 13.32 -21.86 -58.31
CA GLY A 20 14.28 -20.83 -57.85
C GLY A 20 13.95 -20.17 -56.51
N VAL A 21 12.87 -20.58 -55.83
CA VAL A 21 12.57 -20.14 -54.46
C VAL A 21 13.18 -21.11 -53.46
N ASP A 22 14.02 -20.59 -52.57
CA ASP A 22 14.60 -21.36 -51.47
C ASP A 22 13.57 -21.60 -50.36
N ARG A 23 13.44 -22.84 -49.89
CA ARG A 23 12.56 -23.22 -48.77
C ARG A 23 13.20 -22.98 -47.40
N GLY A 24 14.40 -22.43 -47.37
CA GLY A 24 15.14 -22.11 -46.16
C GLY A 24 16.00 -23.28 -45.69
N ILE A 25 16.35 -23.28 -44.40
CA ILE A 25 17.35 -24.19 -43.81
C ILE A 25 16.89 -25.67 -43.73
N TYR A 26 15.63 -25.97 -44.04
CA TYR A 26 15.06 -27.30 -43.91
C TYR A 26 15.06 -28.06 -45.23
N SER A 27 15.48 -29.31 -45.17
CA SER A 27 15.60 -30.18 -46.34
C SER A 27 14.23 -30.61 -46.90
N THR A 28 13.23 -30.75 -46.04
CA THR A 28 11.87 -31.16 -46.38
C THR A 28 10.83 -30.45 -45.51
N PRO A 29 9.56 -30.38 -45.94
CA PRO A 29 8.49 -29.88 -45.08
C PRO A 29 8.33 -30.66 -43.76
N PHE A 30 8.63 -31.96 -43.77
CA PHE A 30 8.58 -32.81 -42.58
C PHE A 30 9.71 -32.52 -41.58
N ASP A 31 10.90 -32.19 -42.08
CA ASP A 31 12.06 -31.75 -41.29
C ASP A 31 11.75 -30.44 -40.55
N ALA A 32 11.19 -29.46 -41.27
CA ALA A 32 10.71 -28.20 -40.70
C ALA A 32 9.65 -28.44 -39.59
N PHE A 33 8.69 -29.33 -39.84
CA PHE A 33 7.66 -29.69 -38.88
C PHE A 33 8.24 -30.34 -37.62
N THR A 34 9.17 -31.29 -37.79
CA THR A 34 9.79 -32.00 -36.66
C THR A 34 10.59 -31.04 -35.78
N ASN A 35 11.37 -30.14 -36.39
CA ASN A 35 12.10 -29.11 -35.66
C ASN A 35 11.14 -28.21 -34.85
N TYR A 36 10.05 -27.76 -35.48
CA TYR A 36 9.05 -26.93 -34.81
C TYR A 36 8.38 -27.64 -33.64
N MET A 37 8.02 -28.92 -33.78
CA MET A 37 7.46 -29.69 -32.67
C MET A 37 8.45 -29.84 -31.51
N ASN A 38 9.75 -29.98 -31.80
CA ASN A 38 10.79 -30.00 -30.78
C ASN A 38 10.94 -28.65 -30.08
N ILE A 39 10.91 -27.54 -30.83
CA ILE A 39 10.95 -26.19 -30.26
C ILE A 39 9.71 -25.93 -29.39
N LEU A 40 8.51 -26.33 -29.84
CA LEU A 40 7.30 -26.20 -29.04
C LEU A 40 7.39 -27.02 -27.74
N GLY A 41 7.93 -28.24 -27.80
CA GLY A 41 8.14 -29.07 -26.62
C GLY A 41 9.11 -28.45 -25.61
N ASP A 42 10.25 -27.93 -26.09
CA ASP A 42 11.22 -27.20 -25.25
C ASP A 42 10.63 -25.90 -24.69
N PHE A 43 9.89 -25.14 -25.51
CA PHE A 43 9.20 -23.93 -25.08
C PHE A 43 8.21 -24.23 -23.95
N MET A 44 7.32 -25.21 -24.12
CA MET A 44 6.38 -25.63 -23.09
C MET A 44 7.09 -26.09 -21.81
N SER A 45 8.19 -26.83 -21.95
CA SER A 45 8.99 -27.27 -20.81
C SER A 45 9.61 -26.10 -20.05
N ARG A 46 10.14 -25.10 -20.76
CA ARG A 46 10.71 -23.88 -20.15
C ARG A 46 9.63 -23.01 -19.50
N VAL A 47 8.47 -22.88 -20.13
CA VAL A 47 7.32 -22.16 -19.58
C VAL A 47 6.86 -22.83 -18.28
N ASN A 48 6.68 -24.15 -18.29
CA ASN A 48 6.26 -24.89 -17.09
C ASN A 48 7.31 -24.87 -15.98
N ALA A 49 8.60 -24.77 -16.31
CA ALA A 49 9.66 -24.66 -15.31
C ALA A 49 9.72 -23.26 -14.66
N LEU A 50 9.44 -22.19 -15.42
CA LEU A 50 9.40 -20.81 -14.91
C LEU A 50 8.08 -20.46 -14.23
N TYR A 51 6.98 -21.06 -14.70
CA TYR A 51 5.62 -20.86 -14.22
C TYR A 51 4.97 -22.21 -13.92
N PRO A 52 5.41 -22.94 -12.88
CA PRO A 52 4.76 -24.18 -12.50
C PRO A 52 3.36 -23.88 -12.00
N ALA A 53 2.39 -24.69 -12.43
CA ALA A 53 0.99 -24.52 -12.06
C ALA A 53 0.74 -24.53 -10.54
N ASP A 54 1.66 -25.13 -9.78
CA ASP A 54 1.52 -25.33 -8.33
C ASP A 54 2.31 -24.30 -7.48
N ILE A 55 3.18 -23.46 -8.07
CA ILE A 55 3.98 -22.48 -7.30
C ILE A 55 3.11 -21.39 -6.67
N ASP A 56 1.95 -21.10 -7.24
CA ASP A 56 1.07 -20.03 -6.76
C ASP A 56 0.14 -20.44 -5.62
N ASN A 57 0.16 -21.67 -5.09
CA ASN A 57 -0.89 -22.02 -4.12
C ASN A 57 -0.50 -21.81 -2.65
N GLU A 58 0.70 -22.14 -2.19
CA GLU A 58 0.99 -22.05 -0.74
C GLU A 58 1.29 -20.61 -0.26
N GLU A 59 2.20 -19.91 -0.93
CA GLU A 59 2.58 -18.55 -0.51
C GLU A 59 1.47 -17.53 -0.77
N LEU A 60 0.75 -17.66 -1.89
CA LEU A 60 -0.39 -16.80 -2.21
C LEU A 60 -1.53 -16.99 -1.22
N ASN A 61 -1.87 -18.23 -0.86
CA ASN A 61 -2.93 -18.49 0.11
C ASN A 61 -2.57 -17.97 1.50
N ALA A 62 -1.29 -18.03 1.89
CA ALA A 62 -0.82 -17.42 3.13
C ALA A 62 -0.97 -15.88 3.10
N LEU A 63 -0.64 -15.25 1.98
CA LEU A 63 -0.81 -13.80 1.80
C LEU A 63 -2.29 -13.39 1.78
N LEU A 64 -3.15 -14.11 1.05
CA LEU A 64 -4.60 -13.90 1.02
C LEU A 64 -5.23 -14.04 2.41
N THR A 65 -4.81 -15.05 3.17
CA THR A 65 -5.26 -15.24 4.56
C THR A 65 -4.84 -14.05 5.43
N THR A 66 -3.63 -13.55 5.24
CA THR A 66 -3.14 -12.36 5.96
C THR A 66 -3.97 -11.13 5.62
N ILE A 67 -4.28 -10.91 4.33
CA ILE A 67 -5.11 -9.80 3.87
C ILE A 67 -6.51 -9.87 4.50
N HIS A 68 -7.17 -11.02 4.47
CA HIS A 68 -8.50 -11.15 5.08
C HIS A 68 -8.51 -10.91 6.60
N ASN A 69 -7.49 -11.39 7.30
CA ASN A 69 -7.36 -11.12 8.74
C ASN A 69 -7.20 -9.61 9.00
N GLN A 70 -6.41 -8.92 8.17
CA GLN A 70 -6.21 -7.47 8.27
C GLN A 70 -7.49 -6.68 7.94
N GLU A 71 -8.26 -7.11 6.94
CA GLU A 71 -9.56 -6.52 6.62
C GLU A 71 -10.53 -6.61 7.81
N SER A 72 -10.62 -7.79 8.44
CA SER A 72 -11.45 -7.98 9.63
C SER A 72 -11.02 -7.09 10.79
N GLU A 73 -9.72 -6.99 11.04
CA GLU A 73 -9.18 -6.10 12.08
C GLU A 73 -9.52 -4.63 11.78
N LEU A 74 -9.37 -4.18 10.54
CA LEU A 74 -9.72 -2.82 10.13
C LEU A 74 -11.19 -2.51 10.37
N GLU A 75 -12.11 -3.41 9.99
CA GLU A 75 -13.54 -3.21 10.25
C GLU A 75 -13.86 -3.04 11.74
N THR A 76 -13.20 -3.81 12.60
CA THR A 76 -13.41 -3.69 14.05
C THR A 76 -12.90 -2.35 14.58
N LYS A 77 -11.72 -1.92 14.14
CA LYS A 77 -11.14 -0.62 14.52
C LYS A 77 -11.98 0.55 14.03
N ASP A 78 -12.51 0.49 12.81
CA ASP A 78 -13.38 1.53 12.28
C ASP A 78 -14.66 1.68 13.11
N LYS A 79 -15.29 0.57 13.50
CA LYS A 79 -16.46 0.59 14.41
C LYS A 79 -16.10 1.20 15.77
N GLU A 80 -14.95 0.83 16.33
CA GLU A 80 -14.48 1.38 17.60
C GLU A 80 -14.21 2.90 17.52
N ILE A 81 -13.57 3.36 16.44
CA ILE A 81 -13.31 4.78 16.20
C ILE A 81 -14.62 5.58 16.19
N VAL A 82 -15.66 5.08 15.52
CA VAL A 82 -16.98 5.73 15.49
C VAL A 82 -17.56 5.84 16.90
N LEU A 83 -17.52 4.76 17.68
CA LEU A 83 -18.02 4.74 19.05
C LEU A 83 -17.25 5.69 19.98
N LEU A 84 -15.92 5.73 19.87
CA LEU A 84 -15.07 6.60 20.67
C LEU A 84 -15.31 8.08 20.34
N LYS A 85 -15.44 8.43 19.04
CA LYS A 85 -15.80 9.79 18.62
C LYS A 85 -17.15 10.21 19.21
N ALA A 86 -18.16 9.35 19.15
CA ALA A 86 -19.47 9.63 19.72
C ALA A 86 -19.44 9.81 21.25
N LYS A 87 -18.63 9.03 21.97
CA LYS A 87 -18.44 9.19 23.43
C LYS A 87 -17.70 10.49 23.75
N ALA A 88 -16.66 10.83 23.00
CA ALA A 88 -15.90 12.06 23.19
C ALA A 88 -16.78 13.30 23.00
N GLU A 89 -17.63 13.31 21.97
CA GLU A 89 -18.57 14.40 21.72
C GLU A 89 -19.60 14.55 22.85
N LYS A 90 -20.15 13.44 23.35
CA LYS A 90 -21.06 13.46 24.51
C LYS A 90 -20.40 14.04 25.77
N LEU A 91 -19.17 13.61 26.07
CA LEU A 91 -18.42 14.10 27.22
C LEU A 91 -18.02 15.57 27.08
N ALA A 92 -17.69 16.04 25.87
CA ALA A 92 -17.43 17.44 25.60
C ALA A 92 -18.68 18.30 25.86
N ASN A 93 -19.83 17.88 25.32
CA ASN A 93 -21.11 18.56 25.53
C ASN A 93 -21.54 18.59 27.01
N GLU A 94 -21.25 17.51 27.76
CA GLU A 94 -21.53 17.46 29.20
C GLU A 94 -20.58 18.37 30.00
N ASN A 95 -19.30 18.40 29.66
CA ASN A 95 -18.32 19.32 30.26
C ASN A 95 -18.70 20.79 30.02
N ASP A 96 -19.11 21.15 28.81
CA ASP A 96 -19.52 22.51 28.48
C ASP A 96 -20.77 22.94 29.28
N LYS A 97 -21.74 22.02 29.44
CA LYS A 97 -22.91 22.26 30.30
C LYS A 97 -22.52 22.42 31.77
N LEU A 98 -21.57 21.63 32.27
CA LEU A 98 -21.09 21.74 33.65
C LEU A 98 -20.32 23.06 33.87
N ARG A 99 -19.49 23.47 32.92
CA ARG A 99 -18.79 24.76 32.95
C ARG A 99 -19.75 25.94 32.96
N ALA A 100 -20.76 25.92 32.07
CA ALA A 100 -21.78 26.97 32.03
C ALA A 100 -22.58 27.08 33.34
N LYS A 101 -22.85 25.96 34.01
CA LYS A 101 -23.50 25.95 35.34
C LYS A 101 -22.58 26.50 36.44
N LEU A 102 -21.29 26.16 36.39
CA LEU A 102 -20.30 26.65 37.35
C LEU A 102 -20.13 28.17 37.25
N ASP A 103 -20.06 28.71 36.03
CA ASP A 103 -19.93 30.14 35.79
C ASP A 103 -21.15 30.92 36.32
N GLN A 104 -22.38 30.40 36.13
CA GLN A 104 -23.60 31.00 36.70
C GLN A 104 -23.64 30.99 38.24
N THR A 105 -23.02 30.02 38.90
CA THR A 105 -22.93 30.00 40.38
C THR A 105 -21.86 30.93 40.95
N THR A 106 -20.88 31.36 40.14
CA THR A 106 -19.83 32.29 40.59
C THR A 106 -20.23 33.77 40.50
N ASP A 107 -21.22 34.12 39.66
CA ASP A 107 -21.70 35.51 39.51
C ASP A 107 -22.62 35.98 40.66
N SER A 108 -23.22 35.07 41.42
CA SER A 108 -24.10 35.42 42.56
C SER A 108 -23.39 35.82 43.85
N THR A 109 -22.04 35.88 43.89
CA THR A 109 -21.29 36.08 45.16
C THR A 109 -20.32 37.27 45.17
N LYS A 110 -20.36 38.17 44.17
CA LYS A 110 -19.39 39.30 44.10
C LYS A 110 -20.02 40.69 44.00
N THR A 111 -20.96 41.01 44.89
CA THR A 111 -21.25 42.39 45.29
C THR A 111 -20.64 42.71 46.65
N THR A 112 -19.46 43.35 46.65
CA THR A 112 -19.10 44.54 47.47
C THR A 112 -17.60 44.92 47.28
N LYS A 113 -17.38 46.15 46.82
CA LYS A 113 -16.11 46.92 46.71
C LYS A 113 -15.53 47.22 48.13
N PRO A 114 -14.31 47.82 48.36
CA PRO A 114 -13.41 48.55 47.44
C PRO A 114 -11.86 48.44 47.62
N LYS A 115 -11.13 48.67 46.50
CA LYS A 115 -9.99 49.59 46.29
C LYS A 115 -8.93 49.80 47.41
N LYS A 116 -7.66 49.41 47.16
CA LYS A 116 -6.48 50.20 47.59
C LYS A 116 -5.27 50.04 46.64
N LYS A 117 -4.69 51.20 46.31
CA LYS A 117 -3.50 51.47 45.48
C LYS A 117 -2.20 51.03 46.17
N THR A 118 -1.18 50.62 45.38
CA THR A 118 0.25 51.05 45.39
C THR A 118 1.02 50.18 44.39
N ALA A 119 1.54 50.71 43.27
CA ALA A 119 2.78 51.48 43.08
C ALA A 119 4.07 50.61 43.05
N THR A 120 4.72 50.61 41.87
CA THR A 120 6.19 50.55 41.61
C THR A 120 6.94 49.27 42.06
N THR A 121 7.88 48.64 41.31
CA THR A 121 9.08 49.16 40.62
C THR A 121 9.70 48.08 39.70
N LYS A 122 10.18 48.52 38.53
CA LYS A 122 11.44 48.17 37.80
C LYS A 122 12.15 46.81 37.99
N ALA A 123 12.24 46.09 36.86
CA ALA A 123 13.45 45.77 36.08
C ALA A 123 14.72 45.23 36.79
N LYS A 124 15.26 44.09 36.29
CA LYS A 124 16.47 44.01 35.43
C LYS A 124 17.33 42.75 35.67
N SER A 125 17.56 41.99 34.58
CA SER A 125 18.76 41.20 34.16
C SER A 125 19.33 40.12 35.12
N THR A 126 20.09 39.08 34.75
CA THR A 126 20.94 38.74 33.59
C THR A 126 21.44 37.28 33.73
N THR A 127 21.50 36.53 32.63
CA THR A 127 22.54 35.55 32.20
C THR A 127 23.31 34.63 33.19
N THR A 128 23.36 33.33 32.88
CA THR A 128 24.58 32.49 32.59
C THR A 128 24.14 31.02 32.39
N LYS A 129 24.17 30.45 31.18
CA LYS A 129 25.26 29.81 30.39
C LYS A 129 25.75 28.44 30.92
N LYS A 130 25.62 27.44 30.02
CA LYS A 130 26.53 26.30 29.72
C LYS A 130 26.27 24.95 30.42
N ALA A 131 25.94 23.91 29.64
CA ALA A 131 26.87 22.88 29.16
C ALA A 131 26.14 21.57 28.78
N ALA A 132 26.29 21.15 27.53
CA ALA A 132 26.24 19.76 27.07
C ALA A 132 27.67 19.40 26.60
N PRO A 133 27.99 18.19 26.05
CA PRO A 133 27.43 16.84 26.19
C PRO A 133 28.58 15.80 26.46
N LYS A 134 28.30 14.49 26.46
CA LYS A 134 29.10 13.52 25.68
C LYS A 134 28.46 12.13 25.56
N LYS A 135 28.37 11.69 24.30
CA LYS A 135 28.21 10.31 23.82
C LYS A 135 29.49 9.51 24.06
N ALA A 136 29.32 8.22 24.31
CA ALA A 136 30.17 7.15 23.80
C ALA A 136 29.24 6.13 23.13
#